data_AF-A0A2Z3YRA5-F1
#
_entry.id   AF-A0A2Z3YRA5-F1
#
_cell.length_a   1.000
_cell.length_b   1.000
_cell.length_c   1.000
_cell.angle_alpha   90.00
_cell.angle_beta   90.00
_cell.angle_gamma   90.00
#
_symmetry.space_group_name_H-M   'P 1'
#
loop_
_entity.id
_entity.type
_entity.pdbx_description
1 polymer ?
#
loop_
_entity_poly.entity_id
_entity_poly.type
_entity_poly.pdbx_seq_one_letter_code
_entity_poly.pdbx_strand_id
1 'polypeptide(L)'
;MTDDSRGTGDRTGDATVPDRPATPLELTVAGAWSARTGVEPVLPGDRFSELGGTSMDVEVVLVELRTALGRDIDASLMADDPTLATLAHRIEERGRRDFLTPSDTCTHLTPGAGDLPKVFCFAGAGASAVTFFGLATALTGVRDLWAFHAHGFHSRGLPDRTLAAHGRRHTPRVTELQPDGPVTLVGHSFGGHVALEVARRLLAEGRVVDRIVLLDTVLDGAGGSVANFADSPVAGPPLRERLRTHWRIATAGIIPRDVRTQHDVFWEQAVRVQNRIRLTDVPDRTVVLVTDENARQEALWRALDGPPEVRRVTGSHLDLLSQPEPLSAVVDAVTGPPPADTDPH
;
A
#
# COMPACT_ATOMS: atom_id res chain seq x y z
N MET A 1 -37.49 8.33 -31.27
CA MET A 1 -37.39 9.71 -30.79
C MET A 1 -37.09 9.60 -29.30
N THR A 2 -35.82 9.40 -28.98
CA THR A 2 -35.31 9.22 -27.62
C THR A 2 -34.46 10.44 -27.33
N ASP A 3 -34.89 11.18 -26.32
CA ASP A 3 -34.40 12.48 -25.92
C ASP A 3 -33.05 12.33 -25.21
N ASP A 4 -32.05 12.99 -25.78
CA ASP A 4 -30.67 13.09 -25.32
C ASP A 4 -30.54 14.47 -24.68
N SER A 5 -30.51 14.52 -23.34
CA SER A 5 -30.32 15.76 -22.61
C SER A 5 -29.49 15.57 -21.34
N ARG A 6 -28.20 15.28 -21.52
CA ARG A 6 -27.19 15.70 -20.53
C ARG A 6 -26.92 17.19 -20.74
N GLY A 7 -27.57 18.01 -19.90
CA GLY A 7 -27.37 19.45 -19.86
C GLY A 7 -25.92 19.82 -19.56
N THR A 8 -25.31 20.53 -20.50
CA THR A 8 -24.04 21.23 -20.35
C THR A 8 -24.20 22.42 -19.41
N GLY A 9 -23.97 22.19 -18.12
CA GLY A 9 -23.82 23.23 -17.10
C GLY A 9 -22.36 23.65 -16.96
N ASP A 10 -22.14 24.94 -17.16
CA ASP A 10 -20.92 25.74 -17.08
C ASP A 10 -19.89 25.33 -16.01
N ARG A 11 -18.73 24.80 -16.45
CA ARG A 11 -17.55 24.54 -15.61
C ARG A 11 -16.61 25.75 -15.67
N THR A 12 -16.70 26.63 -14.68
CA THR A 12 -15.68 27.66 -14.46
C THR A 12 -14.94 27.37 -13.14
N GLY A 13 -13.64 27.07 -13.26
CA GLY A 13 -12.69 27.02 -12.13
C GLY A 13 -12.20 25.63 -11.71
N ASP A 14 -11.83 24.78 -12.67
CA ASP A 14 -11.41 23.39 -12.44
C ASP A 14 -9.97 23.28 -11.89
N ALA A 15 -9.84 22.99 -10.60
CA ALA A 15 -8.75 22.15 -10.12
C ALA A 15 -9.12 20.73 -10.53
N THR A 16 -8.58 20.28 -11.67
CA THR A 16 -8.89 19.00 -12.34
C THR A 16 -9.36 17.93 -11.37
N VAL A 17 -10.68 17.69 -11.33
CA VAL A 17 -11.25 16.57 -10.57
C VAL A 17 -10.62 15.28 -11.11
N PRO A 18 -10.00 14.44 -10.25
CA PRO A 18 -9.34 13.23 -10.70
C PRO A 18 -10.28 12.31 -11.48
N ASP A 19 -9.79 11.69 -12.54
CA ASP A 19 -10.56 10.86 -13.47
C ASP A 19 -10.63 9.38 -13.05
N ARG A 20 -9.97 8.98 -11.96
CA ARG A 20 -10.05 7.63 -11.39
C ARG A 20 -9.59 7.54 -9.92
N PRO A 21 -10.13 6.59 -9.13
CA PRO A 21 -9.59 6.23 -7.82
C PRO A 21 -8.10 5.88 -7.91
N ALA A 22 -7.28 6.47 -7.05
CA ALA A 22 -5.81 6.35 -7.11
C ALA A 22 -5.18 5.81 -5.83
N THR A 23 -5.93 5.71 -4.73
CA THR A 23 -5.44 5.14 -3.46
C THR A 23 -6.14 3.82 -3.16
N PRO A 24 -5.52 2.91 -2.38
CA PRO A 24 -6.18 1.66 -1.96
C PRO A 24 -7.53 1.91 -1.27
N LEU A 25 -7.61 2.99 -0.49
CA LEU A 25 -8.84 3.35 0.22
C LEU A 25 -9.90 3.91 -0.73
N GLU A 26 -9.52 4.78 -1.67
CA GLU A 26 -10.44 5.23 -2.73
C GLU A 26 -10.98 4.04 -3.54
N LEU A 27 -10.15 3.05 -3.88
CA LEU A 27 -10.59 1.84 -4.59
C LEU A 27 -11.54 0.98 -3.74
N THR A 28 -11.25 0.81 -2.45
CA THR A 28 -12.14 0.08 -1.54
C THR A 28 -13.51 0.76 -1.45
N VAL A 29 -13.53 2.10 -1.38
CA VAL A 29 -14.77 2.88 -1.42
C VAL A 29 -15.47 2.77 -2.77
N ALA A 30 -14.74 2.88 -3.88
CA ALA A 30 -15.27 2.77 -5.23
C ALA A 30 -15.94 1.42 -5.45
N GLY A 31 -15.30 0.33 -5.02
CA GLY A 31 -15.85 -1.03 -5.12
C GLY A 31 -17.14 -1.19 -4.31
N ALA A 32 -17.16 -0.71 -3.06
CA ALA A 32 -18.36 -0.75 -2.23
C ALA A 32 -19.51 0.09 -2.83
N TRP A 33 -19.20 1.27 -3.38
CA TRP A 33 -20.20 2.12 -4.02
C TRP A 33 -20.73 1.48 -5.31
N SER A 34 -19.84 0.99 -6.17
CA SER A 34 -20.19 0.35 -7.44
C SER A 34 -21.08 -0.87 -7.22
N ALA A 35 -20.74 -1.71 -6.23
CA ALA A 35 -21.54 -2.89 -5.88
C ALA A 35 -22.99 -2.56 -5.50
N ARG A 36 -23.26 -1.33 -5.04
CA ARG A 36 -24.58 -0.89 -4.59
C ARG A 36 -25.32 -0.06 -5.62
N THR A 37 -24.63 0.82 -6.32
CA THR A 37 -25.25 1.71 -7.32
C THR A 37 -25.33 1.06 -8.70
N GLY A 38 -24.53 0.03 -8.96
CA GLY A 38 -24.37 -0.57 -10.29
C GLY A 38 -23.64 0.33 -11.29
N VAL A 39 -23.05 1.44 -10.82
CA VAL A 39 -22.28 2.37 -11.65
C VAL A 39 -20.82 1.91 -11.73
N GLU A 40 -20.30 1.83 -12.95
CA GLU A 40 -18.91 1.50 -13.26
C GLU A 40 -18.45 2.36 -14.45
N PRO A 41 -17.38 3.18 -14.33
CA PRO A 41 -16.56 3.40 -13.13
C PRO A 41 -17.18 4.40 -12.15
N VAL A 42 -16.89 4.25 -10.86
CA VAL A 42 -17.12 5.28 -9.84
C VAL A 42 -15.88 6.17 -9.73
N LEU A 43 -16.07 7.48 -9.88
CA LEU A 43 -14.99 8.48 -9.91
C LEU A 43 -14.75 9.11 -8.53
N PRO A 44 -13.54 9.63 -8.26
CA PRO A 44 -13.22 10.30 -6.98
C PRO A 44 -14.07 11.53 -6.68
N GLY A 45 -14.57 12.19 -7.71
CA GLY A 45 -15.47 13.34 -7.62
C GLY A 45 -16.93 12.97 -7.40
N ASP A 46 -17.31 11.71 -7.61
CA ASP A 46 -18.71 11.29 -7.51
C ASP A 46 -19.18 11.31 -6.06
N ARG A 47 -20.47 11.60 -5.87
CA ARG A 47 -21.18 11.50 -4.60
C ARG A 47 -22.10 10.30 -4.64
N PHE A 48 -22.21 9.58 -3.53
CA PHE A 48 -22.99 8.34 -3.48
C PHE A 48 -24.46 8.56 -3.85
N SER A 49 -25.03 9.69 -3.44
CA SER A 49 -26.40 10.09 -3.76
C SER A 49 -26.61 10.40 -5.26
N GLU A 50 -25.63 11.02 -5.92
CA GLU A 50 -25.67 11.34 -7.36
C GLU A 50 -25.63 10.07 -8.22
N LEU A 51 -25.03 9.00 -7.69
CA LEU A 51 -25.00 7.68 -8.31
C LEU A 51 -26.28 6.86 -8.07
N GLY A 52 -27.27 7.43 -7.38
CA GLY A 52 -28.54 6.75 -7.06
C GLY A 52 -28.53 5.97 -5.74
N GLY A 53 -27.49 6.12 -4.91
CA GLY A 53 -27.43 5.51 -3.58
C GLY A 53 -28.44 6.11 -2.61
N THR A 54 -29.12 5.26 -1.85
CA THR A 54 -30.10 5.67 -0.83
C THR A 54 -29.52 5.60 0.59
N SER A 55 -30.20 6.18 1.58
CA SER A 55 -29.79 6.06 2.99
C SER A 55 -29.73 4.60 3.49
N MET A 56 -30.56 3.71 2.95
CA MET A 56 -30.47 2.28 3.26
C MET A 56 -29.21 1.67 2.65
N ASP A 57 -28.84 2.07 1.44
CA ASP A 57 -27.60 1.60 0.80
C ASP A 57 -26.36 2.14 1.52
N VAL A 58 -26.42 3.34 2.11
CA VAL A 58 -25.33 3.89 2.93
C VAL A 58 -24.99 2.96 4.09
N GLU A 59 -25.98 2.46 4.83
CA GLU A 59 -25.72 1.53 5.94
C GLU A 59 -25.04 0.26 5.47
N VAL A 60 -25.45 -0.26 4.31
CA VAL A 60 -24.85 -1.47 3.75
C VAL A 60 -23.43 -1.21 3.25
N VAL A 61 -23.18 -0.10 2.56
CA VAL A 61 -21.83 0.34 2.17
C VAL A 61 -20.95 0.48 3.41
N LEU A 62 -21.45 1.07 4.49
CA LEU A 62 -20.67 1.21 5.72
C LEU A 62 -20.33 -0.14 6.33
N VAL A 63 -21.24 -1.12 6.32
CA VAL A 63 -20.94 -2.50 6.75
C VAL A 63 -19.88 -3.16 5.86
N GLU A 64 -19.98 -2.99 4.55
CA GLU A 64 -18.99 -3.52 3.60
C GLU A 64 -17.62 -2.90 3.83
N LEU A 65 -17.55 -1.57 3.99
CA LEU A 65 -16.31 -0.86 4.27
C LEU A 65 -15.73 -1.25 5.63
N ARG A 66 -16.57 -1.41 6.68
CA ARG A 66 -16.13 -1.89 8.00
C ARG A 66 -15.50 -3.27 7.90
N THR A 67 -16.11 -4.15 7.10
CA THR A 67 -15.64 -5.51 6.87
C THR A 67 -14.33 -5.52 6.08
N ALA A 68 -14.29 -4.83 4.94
CA ALA A 68 -13.13 -4.77 4.06
C ALA A 68 -11.91 -4.09 4.71
N LEU A 69 -12.15 -3.07 5.54
CA LEU A 69 -11.11 -2.30 6.21
C LEU A 69 -10.84 -2.75 7.64
N GLY A 70 -11.59 -3.73 8.17
CA GLY A 70 -11.39 -4.21 9.53
C GLY A 70 -11.51 -3.15 10.62
N ARG A 71 -12.24 -2.06 10.35
CA ARG A 71 -12.34 -0.89 11.24
C ARG A 71 -13.80 -0.53 11.47
N ASP A 72 -14.06 0.10 12.61
CA ASP A 72 -15.33 0.78 12.79
C ASP A 72 -15.36 2.10 11.99
N ILE A 73 -16.37 2.23 11.14
CA ILE A 73 -16.58 3.38 10.26
C ILE A 73 -17.89 4.01 10.67
N ASP A 74 -17.81 5.20 11.23
CA ASP A 74 -18.96 5.91 11.75
C ASP A 74 -19.77 6.54 10.62
N ALA A 75 -21.10 6.43 10.70
CA ALA A 75 -22.00 6.99 9.69
C ALA A 75 -21.84 8.51 9.53
N SER A 76 -21.34 9.22 10.56
CA SER A 76 -20.99 10.64 10.48
C SER A 76 -19.95 10.95 9.40
N LEU A 77 -19.14 10.00 8.96
CA LEU A 77 -18.20 10.20 7.86
C LEU A 77 -18.90 10.40 6.51
N MET A 78 -20.17 9.99 6.39
CA MET A 78 -21.06 10.21 5.24
C MET A 78 -21.84 11.54 5.33
N ALA A 79 -21.63 12.35 6.37
CA ALA A 79 -22.30 13.63 6.52
C ALA A 79 -21.95 14.62 5.39
N ASP A 80 -22.89 15.49 5.04
CA ASP A 80 -22.78 16.49 3.97
C ASP A 80 -22.56 15.91 2.57
N ASP A 81 -22.95 14.65 2.35
CA ASP A 81 -22.88 13.96 1.05
C ASP A 81 -21.47 14.07 0.42
N PRO A 82 -20.46 13.44 1.05
CA PRO A 82 -19.08 13.59 0.62
C PRO A 82 -18.88 12.95 -0.74
N THR A 83 -17.93 13.49 -1.50
CA THR A 83 -17.39 12.75 -2.65
C THR A 83 -16.67 11.50 -2.18
N LEU A 84 -16.47 10.54 -3.08
CA LEU A 84 -15.68 9.33 -2.81
C LEU A 84 -14.30 9.67 -2.20
N ALA A 85 -13.57 10.60 -2.82
CA ALA A 85 -12.26 11.04 -2.32
C ALA A 85 -12.36 11.66 -0.91
N THR A 86 -13.42 12.42 -0.64
CA THR A 86 -13.66 13.05 0.66
C THR A 86 -13.95 12.00 1.74
N LEU A 87 -14.77 10.99 1.43
CA LEU A 87 -15.03 9.89 2.35
C LEU A 87 -13.75 9.11 2.65
N ALA A 88 -13.01 8.72 1.62
CA ALA A 88 -11.72 8.04 1.79
C ALA A 88 -10.77 8.85 2.68
N HIS A 89 -10.63 10.15 2.45
CA HIS A 89 -9.84 11.05 3.29
C HIS A 89 -10.31 11.03 4.76
N ARG A 90 -11.61 11.14 5.01
CA ARG A 90 -12.19 11.15 6.37
C ARG A 90 -11.91 9.83 7.10
N ILE A 91 -12.07 8.69 6.42
CA ILE A 91 -11.77 7.36 6.97
C ILE A 91 -10.26 7.27 7.30
N GLU A 92 -9.39 7.75 6.40
CA GLU A 92 -7.95 7.72 6.65
C GLU A 92 -7.55 8.62 7.82
N GLU A 93 -8.08 9.85 7.92
CA GLU A 93 -7.78 10.75 9.02
C GLU A 93 -8.23 10.22 10.37
N ARG A 94 -9.42 9.63 10.45
CA ARG A 94 -9.89 8.99 11.67
C ARG A 94 -9.01 7.80 12.03
N GLY A 95 -8.69 6.99 11.03
CA GLY A 95 -7.70 5.93 11.12
C GLY A 95 -6.27 6.38 11.42
N ARG A 96 -5.92 7.66 11.28
CA ARG A 96 -4.65 8.19 11.80
C ARG A 96 -4.78 8.46 13.29
N ARG A 97 -5.90 9.05 13.72
CA ARG A 97 -6.18 9.45 15.11
C ARG A 97 -6.25 8.25 16.06
N ASP A 98 -6.91 7.17 15.64
CA ASP A 98 -7.07 5.96 16.46
C ASP A 98 -5.73 5.23 16.71
N PHE A 99 -4.73 5.54 15.89
CA PHE A 99 -3.43 4.87 15.87
C PHE A 99 -2.27 5.79 16.28
N LEU A 100 -2.57 6.94 16.89
CA LEU A 100 -1.60 7.87 17.48
C LEU A 100 -1.01 7.32 18.79
N THR A 101 -0.35 6.16 18.74
CA THR A 101 0.86 6.01 19.54
C THR A 101 2.01 6.48 18.65
N PRO A 102 2.72 7.57 18.99
CA PRO A 102 3.77 8.10 18.14
C PRO A 102 4.99 7.17 18.15
N SER A 103 5.01 6.20 17.24
CA SER A 103 6.23 5.67 16.67
C SER A 103 6.33 6.26 15.28
N ASP A 104 7.35 7.09 15.04
CA ASP A 104 7.47 8.01 13.89
C ASP A 104 7.37 7.36 12.49
N THR A 105 7.32 6.02 12.41
CA THR A 105 7.23 5.24 11.17
C THR A 105 6.44 3.94 11.28
N CYS A 106 5.74 3.63 12.38
CA CYS A 106 5.02 2.36 12.47
C CYS A 106 3.77 2.39 13.36
N THR A 107 2.87 1.45 13.09
CA THR A 107 1.57 1.33 13.74
C THR A 107 1.29 -0.12 14.11
N HIS A 108 0.86 -0.37 15.34
CA HIS A 108 0.34 -1.67 15.77
C HIS A 108 -1.07 -1.85 15.22
N LEU A 109 -1.30 -2.83 14.35
CA LEU A 109 -2.59 -3.01 13.69
C LEU A 109 -3.48 -4.02 14.38
N THR A 110 -2.92 -5.12 14.87
CA THR A 110 -3.69 -6.10 15.64
C THR A 110 -2.80 -6.84 16.63
N PRO A 111 -3.30 -7.10 17.86
CA PRO A 111 -2.64 -7.99 18.80
C PRO A 111 -2.78 -9.45 18.37
N GLY A 112 -1.71 -10.23 18.54
CA GLY A 112 -1.72 -11.69 18.38
C GLY A 112 -2.06 -12.43 19.67
N ALA A 113 -2.37 -13.72 19.56
CA ALA A 113 -2.52 -14.60 20.72
C ALA A 113 -1.19 -15.31 21.01
N GLY A 114 -0.37 -14.73 21.89
CA GLY A 114 0.81 -15.41 22.46
C GLY A 114 2.15 -15.06 21.83
N ASP A 115 3.14 -15.95 22.03
CA ASP A 115 4.57 -15.71 21.77
C ASP A 115 5.01 -16.03 20.33
N LEU A 116 4.06 -16.10 19.38
CA LEU A 116 4.39 -16.32 17.98
C LEU A 116 5.19 -15.14 17.41
N PRO A 117 6.12 -15.39 16.47
CA PRO A 117 6.86 -14.34 15.76
C PRO A 117 5.96 -13.21 15.26
N LYS A 118 6.36 -11.96 15.49
CA LYS A 118 5.58 -10.81 15.02
C LYS A 118 5.71 -10.68 13.49
N VAL A 119 4.66 -10.14 12.89
CA VAL A 119 4.60 -9.82 11.46
C VAL A 119 4.85 -8.32 11.30
N PHE A 120 5.90 -7.98 10.55
CA PHE A 120 6.26 -6.60 10.25
C PHE A 120 6.00 -6.29 8.78
N CYS A 121 4.97 -5.49 8.52
CA CYS A 121 4.53 -5.12 7.18
C CYS A 121 5.13 -3.76 6.76
N PHE A 122 5.58 -3.62 5.52
CA PHE A 122 6.12 -2.38 4.97
C PHE A 122 5.26 -1.88 3.81
N ALA A 123 4.68 -0.69 3.97
CA ALA A 123 3.76 -0.12 2.98
C ALA A 123 4.46 0.27 1.67
N GLY A 124 3.68 0.23 0.59
CA GLY A 124 4.09 0.63 -0.75
C GLY A 124 4.31 2.14 -0.95
N ALA A 125 4.57 2.50 -2.19
CA ALA A 125 4.81 3.88 -2.61
C ALA A 125 3.57 4.76 -2.32
N GLY A 126 3.71 5.78 -1.48
CA GLY A 126 2.59 6.66 -1.11
C GLY A 126 1.53 6.01 -0.22
N ALA A 127 1.71 4.75 0.17
CA ALA A 127 0.76 4.01 0.99
C ALA A 127 1.04 4.18 2.49
N SER A 128 0.05 3.79 3.30
CA SER A 128 0.12 3.83 4.76
C SER A 128 -0.11 2.45 5.36
N ALA A 129 -0.11 2.38 6.69
CA ALA A 129 -0.45 1.16 7.43
C ALA A 129 -1.85 0.60 7.06
N VAL A 130 -2.76 1.46 6.56
CA VAL A 130 -4.12 1.09 6.14
C VAL A 130 -4.13 0.01 5.05
N THR A 131 -3.09 -0.06 4.22
CA THR A 131 -2.98 -1.09 3.18
C THR A 131 -3.01 -2.51 3.74
N PHE A 132 -2.59 -2.73 4.99
CA PHE A 132 -2.48 -4.07 5.60
C PHE A 132 -3.71 -4.48 6.42
N PHE A 133 -4.84 -3.84 6.20
CA PHE A 133 -6.01 -4.00 7.06
C PHE A 133 -6.72 -5.32 6.93
N GLY A 134 -7.02 -5.75 5.71
CA GLY A 134 -7.56 -7.09 5.50
C GLY A 134 -6.65 -8.16 6.13
N LEU A 135 -5.33 -8.00 6.02
CA LEU A 135 -4.35 -8.89 6.66
C LEU A 135 -4.40 -8.82 8.20
N ALA A 136 -4.45 -7.62 8.77
CA ALA A 136 -4.56 -7.44 10.22
C ALA A 136 -5.86 -8.06 10.76
N THR A 137 -6.98 -7.89 10.06
CA THR A 137 -8.24 -8.54 10.43
C THR A 137 -8.12 -10.06 10.40
N ALA A 138 -7.56 -10.62 9.32
CA ALA A 138 -7.37 -12.07 9.19
C ALA A 138 -6.42 -12.66 10.25
N LEU A 139 -5.48 -11.87 10.76
CA LEU A 139 -4.50 -12.30 11.78
C LEU A 139 -4.89 -11.95 13.22
N THR A 140 -6.05 -11.33 13.42
CA THR A 140 -6.48 -10.88 14.75
C THR A 140 -6.63 -12.06 15.70
N GLY A 141 -5.96 -12.00 16.85
CA GLY A 141 -5.92 -13.12 17.80
C GLY A 141 -5.11 -14.32 17.32
N VAL A 142 -4.32 -14.18 16.25
CA VAL A 142 -3.42 -15.23 15.73
C VAL A 142 -1.98 -14.74 15.74
N ARG A 143 -1.67 -13.62 15.07
CA ARG A 143 -0.32 -13.04 14.98
C ARG A 143 -0.34 -11.55 15.25
N ASP A 144 0.63 -11.09 16.03
CA ASP A 144 0.82 -9.66 16.28
C ASP A 144 1.40 -9.00 15.02
N LEU A 145 0.72 -7.96 14.51
CA LEU A 145 1.07 -7.29 13.26
C LEU A 145 1.34 -5.81 13.48
N TRP A 146 2.52 -5.39 13.00
CA TRP A 146 2.95 -4.00 12.95
C TRP A 146 3.18 -3.58 11.52
N ALA A 147 2.59 -2.46 11.12
CA ALA A 147 2.75 -1.90 9.79
C ALA A 147 3.60 -0.62 9.82
N PHE A 148 4.59 -0.57 8.95
CA PHE A 148 5.49 0.54 8.75
C PHE A 148 5.10 1.36 7.52
N HIS A 149 5.35 2.66 7.61
CA HIS A 149 5.15 3.61 6.53
C HIS A 149 6.38 4.50 6.37
N ALA A 150 6.45 5.21 5.24
CA ALA A 150 7.57 6.11 4.98
C ALA A 150 7.72 7.20 6.07
N HIS A 151 8.97 7.56 6.39
CA HIS A 151 9.24 8.64 7.33
C HIS A 151 8.80 9.99 6.77
N GLY A 152 8.16 10.80 7.62
CA GLY A 152 7.57 12.06 7.20
C GLY A 152 6.18 11.92 6.55
N PHE A 153 5.63 10.71 6.43
CA PHE A 153 4.33 10.49 5.80
C PHE A 153 3.18 11.02 6.66
N HIS A 154 3.18 10.67 7.96
CA HIS A 154 2.19 11.14 8.94
C HIS A 154 2.72 12.18 9.94
N SER A 155 4.03 12.19 10.18
CA SER A 155 4.69 13.11 11.10
C SER A 155 5.61 14.09 10.37
N ARG A 156 6.11 15.10 11.08
CA ARG A 156 7.09 15.99 10.46
C ARG A 156 8.43 15.28 10.31
N GLY A 157 8.92 15.11 9.09
CA GLY A 157 10.18 14.42 8.80
C GLY A 157 10.62 14.57 7.33
N LEU A 158 11.92 14.43 7.09
CA LEU A 158 12.45 14.38 5.72
C LEU A 158 12.31 12.96 5.17
N PRO A 159 11.66 12.75 4.01
CA PRO A 159 11.55 11.41 3.42
C PRO A 159 12.94 10.79 3.18
N ASP A 160 13.06 9.51 3.49
CA ASP A 160 14.28 8.75 3.22
C ASP A 160 14.54 8.71 1.71
N ARG A 161 15.75 9.03 1.25
CA ARG A 161 16.04 9.20 -0.20
C ARG A 161 16.73 8.00 -0.86
N THR A 162 17.00 6.96 -0.08
CA THR A 162 17.70 5.76 -0.53
C THR A 162 17.12 4.55 0.19
N LEU A 163 17.18 3.37 -0.44
CA LEU A 163 16.73 2.14 0.19
C LEU A 163 17.49 1.87 1.50
N ALA A 164 18.81 2.09 1.51
CA ALA A 164 19.62 1.96 2.72
C ALA A 164 19.16 2.88 3.86
N ALA A 165 18.67 4.09 3.56
CA ALA A 165 18.10 4.99 4.57
C ALA A 165 16.80 4.44 5.15
N HIS A 166 15.92 3.85 4.32
CA HIS A 166 14.74 3.13 4.82
C HIS A 166 15.18 2.00 5.76
N GLY A 167 16.09 1.12 5.35
CA GLY A 167 16.61 0.04 6.19
C GLY A 167 17.16 0.52 7.54
N ARG A 168 18.05 1.52 7.53
CA ARG A 168 18.65 2.11 8.75
C ARG A 168 17.60 2.63 9.73
N ARG A 169 16.48 3.15 9.23
CA ARG A 169 15.41 3.68 10.06
C ARG A 169 14.52 2.60 10.63
N HIS A 170 14.17 1.60 9.83
CA HIS A 170 13.14 0.62 10.18
C HIS A 170 13.71 -0.55 10.99
N THR A 171 14.94 -1.00 10.70
CA THR A 171 15.56 -2.15 11.37
C THR A 171 15.63 -1.99 12.90
N PRO A 172 16.09 -0.86 13.48
CA PRO A 172 16.15 -0.71 14.94
C PRO A 172 14.77 -0.87 15.61
N ARG A 173 13.72 -0.38 14.95
CA ARG A 173 12.35 -0.48 15.49
C ARG A 173 11.82 -1.91 15.45
N VAL A 174 12.12 -2.66 14.40
CA VAL A 174 11.83 -4.11 14.34
C VAL A 174 12.55 -4.86 15.47
N THR A 175 13.83 -4.55 15.70
CA THR A 175 14.61 -5.16 16.79
C THR A 175 14.11 -4.75 18.18
N GLU A 176 13.65 -3.53 18.38
CA GLU A 176 13.05 -3.10 19.65
C GLU A 176 11.72 -3.82 19.93
N LEU A 177 10.86 -3.96 18.91
CA LEU A 177 9.55 -4.60 19.04
C LEU A 177 9.64 -6.12 19.20
N GLN A 178 10.70 -6.72 18.65
CA GLN A 178 11.01 -8.12 18.86
C GLN A 178 12.52 -8.33 18.96
N PRO A 179 13.08 -8.23 20.18
CA PRO A 179 14.52 -8.39 20.43
C PRO A 179 15.01 -9.80 20.11
N ASP A 180 14.20 -10.79 20.47
CA ASP A 180 14.57 -12.21 20.40
C ASP A 180 13.70 -12.98 19.41
N GLY A 181 14.26 -14.07 18.91
CA GLY A 181 13.57 -15.01 18.05
C GLY A 181 13.36 -14.52 16.61
N PRO A 182 12.72 -15.38 15.79
CA PRO A 182 12.53 -15.12 14.37
C PRO A 182 11.52 -14.01 14.11
N VAL A 183 11.68 -13.29 13.00
CA VAL A 183 10.67 -12.32 12.53
C VAL A 183 10.10 -12.72 11.18
N THR A 184 8.85 -12.33 10.91
CA THR A 184 8.23 -12.41 9.59
C THR A 184 8.14 -11.01 9.01
N LEU A 185 8.71 -10.81 7.81
CA LEU A 185 8.68 -9.53 7.12
C LEU A 185 7.74 -9.62 5.91
N VAL A 186 6.90 -8.62 5.72
CA VAL A 186 5.96 -8.53 4.60
C VAL A 186 6.12 -7.18 3.94
N GLY A 187 6.19 -7.11 2.62
CA GLY A 187 6.26 -5.82 1.92
C GLY A 187 5.33 -5.78 0.74
N HIS A 188 4.51 -4.73 0.66
CA HIS A 188 3.62 -4.48 -0.48
C HIS A 188 4.27 -3.49 -1.44
N SER A 189 4.29 -3.81 -2.73
CA SER A 189 4.82 -2.91 -3.77
C SER A 189 6.25 -2.46 -3.44
N PHE A 190 6.54 -1.15 -3.46
CA PHE A 190 7.82 -0.59 -3.00
C PHE A 190 8.26 -1.08 -1.61
N GLY A 191 7.30 -1.35 -0.72
CA GLY A 191 7.56 -1.88 0.62
C GLY A 191 8.24 -3.25 0.60
N GLY A 192 8.11 -4.04 -0.48
CA GLY A 192 8.87 -5.28 -0.67
C GLY A 192 10.37 -5.05 -0.74
N HIS A 193 10.80 -3.98 -1.42
CA HIS A 193 12.22 -3.59 -1.43
C HIS A 193 12.71 -3.20 -0.04
N VAL A 194 11.87 -2.48 0.72
CA VAL A 194 12.18 -2.10 2.11
C VAL A 194 12.28 -3.34 3.00
N ALA A 195 11.37 -4.30 2.85
CA ALA A 195 11.39 -5.57 3.57
C ALA A 195 12.69 -6.35 3.31
N LEU A 196 13.13 -6.43 2.04
CA LEU A 196 14.39 -7.08 1.67
C LEU A 196 15.62 -6.38 2.28
N GLU A 197 15.65 -5.05 2.28
CA GLU A 197 16.75 -4.29 2.93
C GLU A 197 16.77 -4.49 4.44
N VAL A 198 15.60 -4.48 5.09
CA VAL A 198 15.50 -4.76 6.54
C VAL A 198 15.92 -6.19 6.83
N ALA A 199 15.52 -7.16 6.01
CA ALA A 199 15.92 -8.56 6.14
C ALA A 199 17.44 -8.71 6.07
N ARG A 200 18.08 -8.14 5.05
CA ARG A 200 19.54 -8.19 4.89
C ARG A 200 20.28 -7.61 6.10
N ARG A 201 19.77 -6.52 6.68
CA ARG A 201 20.34 -5.92 7.89
C ARG A 201 20.21 -6.83 9.10
N LEU A 202 19.02 -7.39 9.32
CA LEU A 202 18.78 -8.31 10.43
C LEU A 202 19.65 -9.57 10.32
N LEU A 203 19.75 -10.15 9.13
CA LEU A 203 20.62 -11.30 8.87
C LEU A 203 22.10 -10.96 9.11
N ALA A 204 22.56 -9.78 8.68
CA ALA A 204 23.92 -9.30 8.95
C ALA A 204 24.20 -9.05 10.44
N GLU A 205 23.16 -8.77 11.24
CA GLU A 205 23.21 -8.68 12.71
C GLU A 205 23.13 -10.06 13.39
N GLY A 206 23.11 -11.15 12.62
CA GLY A 206 22.99 -12.52 13.13
C GLY A 206 21.59 -12.89 13.61
N ARG A 207 20.58 -12.09 13.26
CA ARG A 207 19.18 -12.36 13.62
C ARG A 207 18.53 -13.32 12.65
N VAL A 208 17.56 -14.08 13.17
CA VAL A 208 16.77 -15.03 12.39
C VAL A 208 15.61 -14.30 11.71
N VAL A 209 15.55 -14.38 10.39
CA VAL A 209 14.38 -13.99 9.59
C VAL A 209 13.72 -15.28 9.12
N ASP A 210 12.54 -15.58 9.64
CA ASP A 210 11.86 -16.85 9.34
C ASP A 210 11.21 -16.85 7.96
N ARG A 211 10.73 -15.68 7.54
CA ARG A 211 10.10 -15.51 6.23
C ARG A 211 10.11 -14.07 5.76
N ILE A 212 10.27 -13.91 4.45
CA ILE A 212 10.07 -12.64 3.74
C ILE A 212 8.95 -12.86 2.71
N VAL A 213 7.85 -12.11 2.81
CA VAL A 213 6.72 -12.20 1.89
C VAL A 213 6.62 -10.90 1.09
N LEU A 214 6.85 -10.99 -0.22
CA LEU A 214 6.79 -9.86 -1.13
C LEU A 214 5.46 -9.90 -1.89
N LEU A 215 4.69 -8.84 -1.74
CA LEU A 215 3.36 -8.71 -2.30
C LEU A 215 3.43 -7.79 -3.51
N ASP A 216 3.38 -8.40 -4.68
CA ASP A 216 3.36 -7.76 -5.99
C ASP A 216 4.46 -6.70 -6.16
N THR A 217 5.66 -7.05 -5.70
CA THR A 217 6.83 -6.18 -5.73
C THR A 217 7.44 -6.19 -7.13
N VAL A 218 7.58 -4.99 -7.70
CA VAL A 218 8.08 -4.81 -9.05
C VAL A 218 9.62 -4.81 -9.07
N LEU A 219 10.20 -5.70 -9.86
CA LEU A 219 11.58 -5.64 -10.30
C LEU A 219 11.68 -4.81 -11.58
N ASP A 220 12.61 -3.86 -11.56
CA ASP A 220 13.10 -3.22 -12.78
C ASP A 220 14.14 -4.15 -13.38
N GLY A 221 13.72 -5.03 -14.29
CA GLY A 221 14.65 -5.85 -15.08
C GLY A 221 15.74 -4.95 -15.68
N ALA A 222 17.00 -5.40 -15.68
CA ALA A 222 18.19 -4.65 -16.06
C ALA A 222 17.94 -3.48 -17.06
N GLY A 223 17.56 -2.30 -16.54
CA GLY A 223 17.37 -1.07 -17.34
C GLY A 223 15.94 -0.52 -17.57
N GLY A 224 14.85 -1.12 -17.09
CA GLY A 224 13.49 -0.56 -17.25
C GLY A 224 13.05 0.32 -16.08
N SER A 225 12.43 1.48 -16.33
CA SER A 225 11.95 2.42 -15.29
C SER A 225 10.48 2.14 -14.91
N VAL A 226 10.14 2.26 -13.61
CA VAL A 226 8.75 2.23 -13.08
C VAL A 226 7.84 3.33 -13.68
N ALA A 227 8.40 4.26 -14.46
CA ALA A 227 7.63 5.27 -15.21
C ALA A 227 6.66 4.68 -16.25
N ASN A 228 6.75 3.40 -16.58
CA ASN A 228 5.89 2.74 -17.57
C ASN A 228 4.52 2.26 -17.03
N PHE A 229 4.06 2.75 -15.88
CA PHE A 229 2.65 2.62 -15.46
C PHE A 229 1.75 3.74 -16.03
N ALA A 230 2.32 4.68 -16.79
CA ALA A 230 1.58 5.62 -17.61
C ALA A 230 1.95 5.39 -19.08
N ASP A 231 1.05 4.79 -19.86
CA ASP A 231 1.13 4.83 -21.31
C ASP A 231 0.95 6.28 -21.79
N SER A 232 2.06 7.01 -21.91
CA SER A 232 2.25 8.07 -22.90
C SER A 232 3.72 8.49 -23.00
N PRO A 233 4.32 8.52 -24.20
CA PRO A 233 5.65 9.08 -24.41
C PRO A 233 5.55 10.61 -24.39
N VAL A 234 5.51 11.20 -23.20
CA VAL A 234 5.61 12.65 -23.04
C VAL A 234 7.05 12.99 -22.66
N ALA A 235 7.66 13.91 -23.41
CA ALA A 235 8.94 14.50 -23.04
C ALA A 235 8.93 14.86 -21.54
N GLY A 236 9.96 14.42 -20.81
CA GLY A 236 10.00 14.60 -19.35
C GLY A 236 9.74 16.06 -18.95
N PRO A 237 9.07 16.29 -17.81
CA PRO A 237 8.56 17.60 -17.46
C PRO A 237 9.68 18.66 -17.44
N PRO A 238 9.41 19.91 -17.83
CA PRO A 238 10.41 20.98 -17.89
C PRO A 238 11.17 21.13 -16.57
N LEU A 239 12.42 21.63 -16.63
CA LEU A 239 13.33 21.75 -15.47
C LEU A 239 12.67 22.42 -14.25
N ARG A 240 11.82 23.43 -14.47
CA ARG A 240 11.06 24.12 -13.42
C ARG A 240 10.08 23.21 -12.68
N GLU A 241 9.44 22.29 -13.41
CA GLU A 241 8.52 21.31 -12.85
C GLU A 241 9.29 20.22 -12.11
N ARG A 242 10.41 19.74 -12.68
CA ARG A 242 11.34 18.83 -11.95
C ARG A 242 11.87 19.44 -10.65
N LEU A 243 12.22 20.73 -10.66
CA LEU A 243 12.66 21.49 -9.49
C LEU A 243 11.51 21.69 -8.48
N ARG A 244 10.30 22.03 -8.93
CA ARG A 244 9.10 22.12 -8.08
C ARG A 244 8.81 20.79 -7.41
N THR A 245 8.87 19.72 -8.16
CA THR A 245 8.64 18.37 -7.67
C THR A 245 9.74 17.91 -6.71
N HIS A 246 11.00 18.22 -7.01
CA HIS A 246 12.10 18.02 -6.07
C HIS A 246 11.90 18.80 -4.75
N TRP A 247 11.44 20.05 -4.83
CA TRP A 247 11.06 20.85 -3.67
C TRP A 247 9.85 20.29 -2.92
N ARG A 248 8.83 19.79 -3.62
CA ARG A 248 7.64 19.13 -3.02
C ARG A 248 8.06 17.88 -2.24
N ILE A 249 8.92 17.04 -2.83
CA ILE A 249 9.50 15.85 -2.18
C ILE A 249 10.38 16.23 -0.98
N ALA A 250 11.24 17.23 -1.14
CA ALA A 250 12.12 17.67 -0.06
C ALA A 250 11.37 18.26 1.13
N THR A 251 10.15 18.77 0.92
CA THR A 251 9.30 19.35 1.96
C THR A 251 8.11 18.46 2.32
N ALA A 252 8.05 17.21 1.81
CA ALA A 252 6.88 16.33 1.90
C ALA A 252 6.37 16.15 3.33
N GLY A 253 7.28 15.80 4.24
CA GLY A 253 6.96 15.72 5.66
C GLY A 253 7.27 16.99 6.44
N ILE A 254 7.45 18.17 5.84
CA ILE A 254 7.64 19.42 6.62
C ILE A 254 6.42 20.31 6.52
N ILE A 255 5.81 20.37 5.34
CA ILE A 255 4.62 21.16 5.06
C ILE A 255 3.41 20.21 5.06
N PRO A 256 2.43 20.40 5.97
CA PRO A 256 1.18 19.62 5.95
C PRO A 256 0.50 19.80 4.59
N ARG A 257 0.06 18.69 4.00
CA ARG A 257 -0.64 18.64 2.71
C ARG A 257 -1.90 17.82 2.85
N ASP A 258 -2.86 18.02 1.95
CA ASP A 258 -3.99 17.11 1.80
C ASP A 258 -3.48 15.69 1.50
N VAL A 259 -4.29 14.69 1.87
CA VAL A 259 -3.93 13.26 1.79
C VAL A 259 -3.45 12.85 0.39
N ARG A 260 -4.11 13.34 -0.67
CA ARG A 260 -3.79 12.96 -2.05
C ARG A 260 -2.46 13.57 -2.49
N THR A 261 -2.23 14.85 -2.23
CA THR A 261 -0.93 15.47 -2.50
C THR A 261 0.19 14.80 -1.69
N GLN A 262 -0.08 14.38 -0.45
CA GLN A 262 0.88 13.65 0.36
C GLN A 262 1.21 12.28 -0.25
N HIS A 263 0.18 11.52 -0.64
CA HIS A 263 0.32 10.26 -1.38
C HIS A 263 1.21 10.44 -2.62
N ASP A 264 0.89 11.39 -3.50
CA ASP A 264 1.59 11.59 -4.78
C ASP A 264 3.07 11.91 -4.60
N VAL A 265 3.39 12.75 -3.60
CA VAL A 265 4.77 13.16 -3.32
C VAL A 265 5.59 11.97 -2.80
N PHE A 266 5.03 11.17 -1.91
CA PHE A 266 5.69 9.98 -1.39
C PHE A 266 5.76 8.86 -2.43
N TRP A 267 4.74 8.74 -3.28
CA TRP A 267 4.74 7.82 -4.40
C TRP A 267 5.91 8.14 -5.35
N GLU A 268 6.05 9.40 -5.74
CA GLU A 268 7.13 9.78 -6.65
C GLU A 268 8.52 9.64 -6.02
N GLN A 269 8.65 9.95 -4.73
CA GLN A 269 9.90 9.70 -4.01
C GLN A 269 10.25 8.21 -4.04
N ALA A 270 9.30 7.33 -3.75
CA ALA A 270 9.50 5.88 -3.73
C ALA A 270 9.87 5.37 -5.12
N VAL A 271 9.19 5.81 -6.18
CA VAL A 271 9.54 5.49 -7.58
C VAL A 271 10.98 5.91 -7.91
N ARG A 272 11.42 7.09 -7.46
CA ARG A 272 12.81 7.54 -7.67
C ARG A 272 13.81 6.65 -6.92
N VAL A 273 13.47 6.13 -5.75
CA VAL A 273 14.33 5.18 -5.02
C VAL A 273 14.35 3.85 -5.76
N GLN A 274 13.17 3.32 -6.11
CA GLN A 274 12.99 2.04 -6.79
C GLN A 274 13.79 1.95 -8.10
N ASN A 275 13.73 2.99 -8.93
CA ASN A 275 14.46 3.06 -10.20
C ASN A 275 15.99 2.89 -10.06
N ARG A 276 16.55 3.07 -8.85
CA ARG A 276 17.97 2.91 -8.55
C ARG A 276 18.32 1.54 -7.95
N ILE A 277 17.32 0.72 -7.62
CA ILE A 277 17.51 -0.61 -7.06
C ILE A 277 17.93 -1.56 -8.18
N ARG A 278 18.95 -2.36 -7.90
CA ARG A 278 19.39 -3.47 -8.75
C ARG A 278 19.51 -4.68 -7.84
N LEU A 279 18.55 -5.59 -7.94
CA LEU A 279 18.56 -6.85 -7.21
C LEU A 279 19.16 -7.93 -8.12
N THR A 280 20.13 -8.65 -7.59
CA THR A 280 20.76 -9.83 -8.24
C THR A 280 20.36 -11.11 -7.53
N ASP A 281 20.16 -11.03 -6.21
CA ASP A 281 19.74 -12.11 -5.33
C ASP A 281 18.65 -11.63 -4.36
N VAL A 282 18.12 -12.57 -3.59
CA VAL A 282 17.29 -12.32 -2.42
C VAL A 282 17.71 -13.26 -1.28
N PRO A 283 17.45 -12.90 -0.01
CA PRO A 283 17.66 -13.84 1.08
C PRO A 283 16.82 -15.11 0.90
N ASP A 284 17.31 -16.22 1.43
CA ASP A 284 16.55 -17.46 1.53
C ASP A 284 15.20 -17.22 2.25
N ARG A 285 14.25 -18.12 2.04
CA ARG A 285 12.90 -18.03 2.62
C ARG A 285 12.08 -16.81 2.16
N THR A 286 12.43 -16.26 1.00
CA THR A 286 11.64 -15.25 0.29
C THR A 286 10.53 -15.92 -0.53
N VAL A 287 9.29 -15.49 -0.32
CA VAL A 287 8.11 -15.86 -1.11
C VAL A 287 7.58 -14.61 -1.80
N VAL A 288 7.32 -14.68 -3.10
CA VAL A 288 6.81 -13.58 -3.92
C VAL A 288 5.43 -13.95 -4.45
N LEU A 289 4.43 -13.13 -4.11
CA LEU A 289 3.08 -13.22 -4.66
C LEU A 289 3.00 -12.21 -5.80
N VAL A 290 2.72 -12.69 -7.02
CA VAL A 290 2.60 -11.86 -8.22
C VAL A 290 1.15 -11.88 -8.68
N THR A 291 0.57 -10.70 -8.89
CA THR A 291 -0.80 -10.56 -9.39
C THR A 291 -0.87 -10.82 -10.90
N ASP A 292 -2.05 -11.13 -11.41
CA ASP A 292 -2.29 -11.26 -12.85
C ASP A 292 -1.94 -9.97 -13.62
N GLU A 293 -2.23 -8.82 -13.02
CA GLU A 293 -1.87 -7.50 -13.58
C GLU A 293 -0.35 -7.38 -13.84
N ASN A 294 0.45 -7.95 -12.95
CA ASN A 294 1.91 -7.90 -13.01
C ASN A 294 2.54 -9.25 -13.40
N ALA A 295 1.83 -10.11 -14.14
CA ALA A 295 2.30 -11.46 -14.52
C ALA A 295 3.72 -11.50 -15.13
N ARG A 296 4.16 -10.43 -15.80
CA ARG A 296 5.54 -10.29 -16.33
C ARG A 296 6.63 -10.35 -15.25
N GLN A 297 6.31 -9.98 -14.01
CA GLN A 297 7.26 -9.94 -12.89
C GLN A 297 7.71 -11.33 -12.46
N GLU A 298 6.87 -12.35 -12.62
CA GLU A 298 7.22 -13.73 -12.26
C GLU A 298 8.47 -14.22 -12.97
N ALA A 299 8.59 -13.93 -14.28
CA ALA A 299 9.77 -14.30 -15.06
C ALA A 299 11.03 -13.58 -14.56
N LEU A 300 10.90 -12.32 -14.14
CA LEU A 300 12.02 -11.53 -13.59
C LEU A 300 12.47 -12.06 -12.23
N TRP A 301 11.53 -12.41 -11.34
CA TRP A 301 11.83 -12.97 -10.03
C TRP A 301 12.50 -14.34 -10.13
N ARG A 302 12.03 -15.20 -11.04
CA ARG A 302 12.64 -16.52 -11.28
C ARG A 302 14.01 -16.47 -11.97
N ALA A 303 14.37 -15.33 -12.55
CA ALA A 303 15.66 -15.13 -13.20
C ALA A 303 16.78 -14.65 -12.26
N LEU A 304 16.47 -14.40 -10.98
CA LEU A 304 17.47 -14.05 -9.98
C LEU A 304 18.34 -15.26 -9.59
N ASP A 305 19.54 -14.98 -9.10
CA ASP A 305 20.40 -16.00 -8.50
C ASP A 305 19.78 -16.46 -7.18
N GLY A 306 19.57 -17.77 -7.02
CA GLY A 306 18.81 -18.32 -5.89
C GLY A 306 17.35 -17.85 -5.91
N PRO A 307 16.54 -18.28 -6.90
CA PRO A 307 15.23 -17.69 -7.13
C PRO A 307 14.29 -17.96 -5.94
N PRO A 308 13.50 -16.97 -5.52
CA PRO A 308 12.52 -17.16 -4.46
C PRO A 308 11.37 -18.08 -4.90
N GLU A 309 10.57 -18.52 -3.93
CA GLU A 309 9.29 -19.16 -4.23
C GLU A 309 8.34 -18.12 -4.84
N VAL A 310 7.91 -18.30 -6.09
CA VAL A 310 7.00 -17.37 -6.78
C VAL A 310 5.62 -18.00 -6.96
N ARG A 311 4.58 -17.35 -6.43
CA ARG A 311 3.17 -17.75 -6.51
C ARG A 311 2.36 -16.73 -7.30
N ARG A 312 1.57 -17.18 -8.27
CA ARG A 312 0.58 -16.32 -8.93
C ARG A 312 -0.69 -16.22 -8.09
N VAL A 313 -1.29 -15.04 -8.08
CA VAL A 313 -2.53 -14.75 -7.36
C VAL A 313 -3.45 -13.93 -8.26
N THR A 314 -4.74 -14.24 -8.22
CA THR A 314 -5.76 -13.51 -8.99
C THR A 314 -5.94 -12.08 -8.48
N GLY A 315 -6.28 -11.17 -9.38
CA GLY A 315 -6.62 -9.78 -9.04
C GLY A 315 -5.56 -8.75 -9.44
N SER A 316 -5.68 -7.55 -8.85
CA SER A 316 -4.85 -6.38 -9.16
C SER A 316 -3.84 -6.08 -8.05
N HIS A 317 -2.87 -5.21 -8.36
CA HIS A 317 -1.85 -4.73 -7.43
C HIS A 317 -2.44 -4.17 -6.13
N LEU A 318 -3.59 -3.50 -6.23
CA LEU A 318 -4.22 -2.76 -5.13
C LEU A 318 -5.26 -3.60 -4.38
N ASP A 319 -5.78 -4.64 -5.00
CA ASP A 319 -6.84 -5.50 -4.44
C ASP A 319 -6.30 -6.69 -3.62
N LEU A 320 -5.00 -6.96 -3.72
CA LEU A 320 -4.37 -8.16 -3.16
C LEU A 320 -4.53 -8.30 -1.63
N LEU A 321 -4.77 -7.20 -0.91
CA LEU A 321 -4.94 -7.16 0.55
C LEU A 321 -6.39 -6.87 1.00
N SER A 322 -7.31 -6.65 0.06
CA SER A 322 -8.71 -6.30 0.35
C SER A 322 -9.71 -7.35 -0.15
N GLN A 323 -9.38 -8.10 -1.21
CA GLN A 323 -10.26 -9.11 -1.78
C GLN A 323 -10.06 -10.48 -1.12
N PRO A 324 -11.15 -11.26 -0.86
CA PRO A 324 -11.05 -12.49 -0.07
C PRO A 324 -10.10 -13.55 -0.62
N GLU A 325 -10.16 -13.82 -1.93
CA GLU A 325 -9.33 -14.84 -2.58
C GLU A 325 -7.82 -14.50 -2.51
N PRO A 326 -7.35 -13.34 -3.00
CA PRO A 326 -5.93 -13.01 -2.90
C PRO A 326 -5.47 -12.83 -1.46
N LEU A 327 -6.32 -12.27 -0.58
CA LEU A 327 -6.00 -12.13 0.84
C LEU A 327 -5.75 -13.49 1.51
N SER A 328 -6.52 -14.53 1.15
CA SER A 328 -6.29 -15.89 1.65
C SER A 328 -4.89 -16.39 1.27
N ALA A 329 -4.46 -16.17 0.02
CA ALA A 329 -3.12 -16.55 -0.42
C ALA A 329 -2.01 -15.79 0.35
N VAL A 330 -2.25 -14.51 0.69
CA VAL A 330 -1.34 -13.73 1.53
C VAL A 330 -1.26 -14.30 2.93
N VAL A 331 -2.40 -14.60 3.55
CA VAL A 331 -2.46 -15.18 4.90
C VAL A 331 -1.73 -16.51 4.95
N ASP A 332 -1.94 -17.38 3.97
CA ASP A 332 -1.24 -18.67 3.85
C ASP A 332 0.27 -18.47 3.67
N ALA A 333 0.69 -17.48 2.89
CA ALA A 333 2.10 -17.15 2.73
C ALA A 333 2.72 -16.62 4.03
N VAL A 334 1.99 -15.85 4.84
CA VAL A 334 2.48 -15.27 6.10
C VAL A 334 2.48 -16.28 7.25
N THR A 335 1.48 -17.16 7.32
CA THR A 335 1.23 -18.06 8.46
C THR A 335 1.63 -19.50 8.22
N GLY A 336 1.86 -19.89 6.96
CA GLY A 336 2.26 -21.24 6.61
C GLY A 336 3.61 -21.66 7.21
N PRO A 337 3.99 -22.94 7.08
CA PRO A 337 5.29 -23.44 7.55
C PRO A 337 6.42 -22.77 6.77
N PRO A 338 7.52 -22.32 7.43
CA PRO A 338 8.59 -21.57 6.79
C PRO A 338 9.11 -22.30 5.54
N PRO A 339 9.49 -21.56 4.47
CA PRO A 339 10.09 -22.18 3.30
C PRO A 339 11.33 -22.98 3.72
N ALA A 340 11.53 -24.14 3.11
CA ALA A 340 12.71 -24.96 3.40
C ALA A 340 13.99 -24.17 3.10
N ASP A 341 15.05 -24.40 3.88
CA ASP A 341 16.37 -23.86 3.56
C ASP A 341 16.81 -24.41 2.21
N THR A 342 17.21 -23.51 1.31
CA THR A 342 17.89 -23.86 0.06
C THR A 342 19.27 -24.39 0.45
N ASP A 343 19.40 -25.72 0.46
CA ASP A 343 20.61 -26.43 0.88
C ASP A 343 21.84 -25.86 0.12
N PRO A 344 22.91 -25.41 0.82
CA PRO A 344 24.10 -24.91 0.16
C PRO A 344 24.89 -26.10 -0.39
N HIS A 345 24.71 -26.40 -1.67
CA HIS A 345 25.58 -27.31 -2.42
C HIS A 345 26.82 -26.60 -2.97
#